data_AF-A0A0E0PLJ7-F1
#
_entry.id   AF-A0A0E0PLJ7-F1
#
_cell.length_a   1.000
_cell.length_b   1.000
_cell.length_c   1.000
_cell.angle_alpha   90.00
_cell.angle_beta   90.00
_cell.angle_gamma   90.00
#
_symmetry.space_group_name_H-M   'P 1'
#
loop_
_entity.id
_entity.type
_entity.pdbx_description
1 polymer ?
#
loop_
_entity_poly.entity_id
_entity_poly.type
_entity_poly.pdbx_seq_one_letter_code
_entity_poly.pdbx_strand_id
1 'polypeptide(L)'
;MCLCTSINECGIRILSEIIGLLRHILLSKWDPHSDDRCSQLPITMIQQMLINFEDQLEKNSESFSDPSLRYQFLLNNSYFVREEFLEPSNYVYILPSGTTLKFMQYQEKYMLASWEPVLYCLQDKMPLWFPKHSSQLSRFKSEFQKTCTPHQKLWKVPNPRLRQKLREAITDKVITGYKRYLEDHPELEKCSSDLQDMEDMVNELFEG
;
A
#
# COMPACT_ATOMS: atom_id res chain seq x y z
N MET A 1 7.52 -14.29 -14.04
CA MET A 1 8.35 -13.14 -13.63
C MET A 1 7.90 -12.77 -12.22
N CYS A 2 8.57 -13.29 -11.17
CA CYS A 2 8.26 -12.93 -9.78
C CYS A 2 8.76 -11.51 -9.53
N LEU A 3 7.87 -10.53 -9.70
CA LEU A 3 8.22 -9.11 -9.81
C LEU A 3 8.41 -8.38 -8.47
N CYS A 4 8.57 -9.08 -7.34
CA CYS A 4 8.70 -8.41 -6.04
C CYS A 4 10.00 -8.64 -5.24
N THR A 5 10.96 -9.47 -5.68
CA THR A 5 12.12 -9.77 -4.81
C THR A 5 13.47 -9.26 -5.31
N SER A 6 13.75 -9.23 -6.62
CA SER A 6 15.16 -9.09 -7.06
C SER A 6 15.77 -7.69 -6.92
N ILE A 7 14.99 -6.60 -7.01
CA ILE A 7 15.57 -5.24 -6.91
C ILE A 7 15.48 -4.71 -5.47
N ASN A 8 14.52 -5.20 -4.67
CA ASN A 8 14.23 -4.66 -3.34
C ASN A 8 14.97 -5.36 -2.20
N GLU A 9 15.34 -6.62 -2.31
CA GLU A 9 16.01 -7.29 -1.18
C GLU A 9 17.37 -6.67 -0.87
N CYS A 10 18.19 -6.35 -1.88
CA CYS A 10 19.49 -5.70 -1.65
C CYS A 10 19.33 -4.24 -1.18
N GLY A 11 18.45 -3.45 -1.80
CA GLY A 11 18.26 -2.03 -1.44
C GLY A 11 17.70 -1.85 -0.03
N ILE A 12 16.63 -2.58 0.31
CA ILE A 12 16.03 -2.55 1.65
C ILE A 12 17.00 -3.10 2.69
N ARG A 13 17.77 -4.15 2.37
CA ARG A 13 18.78 -4.68 3.28
C ARG A 13 19.93 -3.70 3.52
N ILE A 14 20.43 -3.04 2.48
CA ILE A 14 21.45 -2.01 2.63
C ILE A 14 20.91 -0.84 3.47
N LEU A 15 19.66 -0.41 3.26
CA LEU A 15 19.06 0.59 4.13
C LEU A 15 18.86 0.09 5.56
N SER A 16 18.41 -1.14 5.77
CA SER A 16 18.27 -1.72 7.10
C SER A 16 19.63 -1.79 7.82
N GLU A 17 20.70 -2.15 7.11
CA GLU A 17 22.06 -2.17 7.63
C GLU A 17 22.57 -0.75 7.94
N ILE A 18 22.34 0.22 7.05
CA ILE A 18 22.69 1.63 7.25
C ILE A 18 21.90 2.21 8.44
N ILE A 19 20.60 1.95 8.53
CA ILE A 19 19.72 2.37 9.64
C ILE A 19 20.17 1.70 10.95
N GLY A 20 20.55 0.42 10.92
CA GLY A 20 21.09 -0.31 12.07
C GLY A 20 22.42 0.28 12.57
N LEU A 21 23.31 0.63 11.65
CA LEU A 21 24.57 1.31 11.98
C LEU A 21 24.34 2.71 12.54
N LEU A 22 23.41 3.48 11.95
CA LEU A 22 23.02 4.80 12.42
C LEU A 22 22.36 4.74 13.80
N ARG A 23 21.56 3.71 14.08
CA ARG A 23 20.99 3.42 15.41
C ARG A 23 22.10 3.21 16.44
N HIS A 24 23.12 2.40 16.13
CA HIS A 24 24.26 2.17 17.02
C HIS A 24 25.03 3.48 17.30
N ILE A 25 25.23 4.30 16.28
CA ILE A 25 25.91 5.60 16.40
C ILE A 25 25.08 6.58 17.25
N LEU A 26 23.77 6.68 17.01
CA LEU A 26 22.86 7.53 17.78
C LEU A 26 22.77 7.07 19.25
N LEU A 27 22.62 5.77 19.52
CA LEU A 27 22.56 5.23 20.90
C LEU A 27 23.85 5.46 21.68
N SER A 28 25.00 5.51 21.00
CA SER A 28 26.28 5.74 21.66
C SER A 28 26.55 7.20 22.05
N LYS A 29 25.76 8.16 21.53
CA LYS A 29 26.07 9.60 21.64
C LYS A 29 24.88 10.53 21.92
N TRP A 30 23.64 10.03 21.93
CA TRP A 30 22.45 10.88 22.00
C TRP A 30 21.95 11.12 23.43
N ASP A 31 22.04 12.37 23.88
CA ASP A 31 21.28 12.91 25.01
C ASP A 31 20.18 13.85 24.47
N PRO A 32 18.88 13.49 24.61
CA PRO A 32 17.75 14.29 24.11
C PRO A 32 17.61 15.66 24.81
N HIS A 33 18.34 15.91 25.89
CA HIS A 33 18.38 17.19 26.60
C HIS A 33 19.61 18.05 26.27
N SER A 34 20.50 17.58 25.39
CA SER A 34 21.65 18.35 24.93
C SER A 34 21.26 19.28 23.78
N ASP A 35 21.31 20.60 23.99
CA ASP A 35 21.14 21.64 22.95
C ASP A 35 22.41 21.79 22.09
N ASP A 36 23.14 20.68 21.91
CA ASP A 36 24.43 20.67 21.22
C ASP A 36 24.22 20.45 19.72
N ARG A 37 24.73 21.37 18.91
CA ARG A 37 24.73 21.25 17.43
C ARG A 37 25.40 19.95 16.95
N CYS A 38 26.28 19.37 17.77
CA CYS A 38 26.93 18.09 17.51
C CYS A 38 25.95 16.91 17.48
N SER A 39 24.88 16.97 18.28
CA SER A 39 23.81 15.95 18.35
C SER A 39 22.82 16.08 17.18
N GLN A 40 22.59 17.31 16.69
CA GLN A 40 21.60 17.58 15.64
C GLN A 40 22.06 17.22 14.22
N LEU A 41 23.37 17.29 13.94
CA LEU A 41 23.93 17.01 12.61
C LEU A 41 23.68 15.57 12.12
N PRO A 42 23.85 14.51 12.94
CA PRO A 42 23.46 13.16 12.55
C PRO A 42 21.98 13.03 12.19
N ILE A 43 21.08 13.69 12.92
CA ILE A 43 19.64 13.63 12.66
C ILE A 43 19.29 14.25 11.32
N THR A 44 19.83 15.44 11.01
CA THR A 44 19.56 16.11 9.73
C THR A 44 20.14 15.33 8.55
N MET A 45 21.31 14.69 8.73
CA MET A 45 21.87 13.77 7.73
C MET A 45 20.97 12.56 7.49
N ILE A 46 20.43 11.95 8.55
CA ILE A 46 19.51 10.81 8.44
C ILE A 46 18.21 11.22 7.75
N GLN A 47 17.63 12.36 8.14
CA GLN A 47 16.45 12.91 7.47
C GLN A 47 16.69 13.12 5.98
N GLN A 48 17.83 13.70 5.60
CA GLN A 48 18.18 13.90 4.19
C GLN A 48 18.38 12.57 3.45
N MET A 49 18.98 11.56 4.09
CA MET A 49 19.11 10.23 3.51
C MET A 49 17.74 9.58 3.27
N LEU A 50 16.81 9.72 4.22
CA LEU A 50 15.45 9.22 4.08
C LEU A 50 14.69 9.92 2.95
N ILE A 51 14.80 11.25 2.84
CA ILE A 51 14.21 12.01 1.74
C ILE A 51 14.78 11.54 0.40
N ASN A 52 16.11 11.44 0.28
CA ASN A 52 16.76 10.98 -0.94
C ASN A 52 16.36 9.55 -1.30
N PHE A 53 16.19 8.69 -0.29
CA PHE A 53 15.74 7.32 -0.49
C PHE A 53 14.30 7.27 -1.00
N GLU A 54 13.38 8.01 -0.39
CA GLU A 54 11.99 8.14 -0.87
C GLU A 54 11.95 8.63 -2.32
N ASP A 55 12.73 9.65 -2.66
CA ASP A 55 12.81 10.18 -4.03
C ASP A 55 13.33 9.13 -5.01
N GLN A 56 14.32 8.32 -4.59
CA GLN A 56 14.84 7.23 -5.42
C GLN A 56 13.82 6.11 -5.59
N LEU A 57 13.04 5.80 -4.55
CA LEU A 57 11.93 4.85 -4.66
C LEU A 57 10.89 5.34 -5.66
N GLU A 58 10.50 6.62 -5.60
CA GLU A 58 9.55 7.20 -6.54
C GLU A 58 10.06 7.13 -7.98
N LYS A 59 11.32 7.49 -8.23
CA LYS A 59 11.95 7.37 -9.56
C LYS A 59 12.00 5.92 -10.04
N ASN A 60 12.45 5.00 -9.20
CA ASN A 60 12.50 3.58 -9.55
C ASN A 60 11.10 3.02 -9.87
N SER A 61 10.09 3.53 -9.18
CA SER A 61 8.70 3.11 -9.37
C SER A 61 8.14 3.48 -10.75
N GLU A 62 8.73 4.45 -11.46
CA GLU A 62 8.30 4.85 -12.81
C GLU A 62 8.54 3.75 -13.86
N SER A 63 9.40 2.77 -13.56
CA SER A 63 9.61 1.61 -14.43
C SER A 63 8.43 0.64 -14.44
N PHE A 64 7.53 0.71 -13.45
CA PHE A 64 6.32 -0.12 -13.42
C PHE A 64 5.27 0.48 -14.35
N SER A 65 4.96 -0.25 -15.44
CA SER A 65 3.89 0.12 -16.36
C SER A 65 2.49 0.01 -15.74
N ASP A 66 2.33 -0.89 -14.78
CA ASP A 66 1.10 -1.06 -13.99
C ASP A 66 1.10 -0.09 -12.80
N PRO A 67 0.20 0.91 -12.75
CA PRO A 67 0.12 1.85 -11.64
C PRO A 67 -0.20 1.17 -10.29
N SER A 68 -0.97 0.08 -10.30
CA SER A 68 -1.32 -0.67 -9.10
C SER A 68 -0.08 -1.32 -8.48
N LEU A 69 0.75 -1.94 -9.32
CA LEU A 69 2.03 -2.50 -8.89
C LEU A 69 3.02 -1.42 -8.44
N ARG A 70 3.03 -0.28 -9.14
CA ARG A 70 3.84 0.89 -8.77
C ARG A 70 3.54 1.36 -7.35
N TYR A 71 2.27 1.56 -7.01
CA TYR A 71 1.89 2.04 -5.69
C TYR A 71 2.00 0.94 -4.62
N GLN A 72 1.82 -0.34 -4.97
CA GLN A 72 2.12 -1.45 -4.07
C GLN A 72 3.60 -1.49 -3.67
N PHE A 73 4.50 -1.29 -4.65
CA PHE A 73 5.94 -1.18 -4.41
C PHE A 73 6.26 -0.03 -3.45
N LEU A 74 5.68 1.16 -3.68
CA LEU A 74 5.89 2.33 -2.83
C LEU A 74 5.35 2.13 -1.41
N LEU A 75 4.18 1.49 -1.27
CA LEU A 75 3.60 1.14 0.04
C LEU A 75 4.49 0.20 0.83
N ASN A 76 4.96 -0.89 0.22
CA ASN A 76 5.83 -1.86 0.89
C ASN A 76 7.11 -1.21 1.42
N ASN A 77 7.77 -0.39 0.60
CA ASN A 77 9.04 0.25 0.97
C ASN A 77 8.85 1.40 1.98
N SER A 78 7.87 2.27 1.76
CA SER A 78 7.60 3.40 2.67
C SER A 78 7.10 2.94 4.04
N TYR A 79 6.29 1.88 4.11
CA TYR A 79 5.85 1.31 5.38
C TYR A 79 7.01 0.66 6.15
N PHE A 80 7.94 0.00 5.45
CA PHE A 80 9.15 -0.53 6.08
C PHE A 80 9.95 0.57 6.78
N VAL A 81 10.26 1.66 6.07
CA VAL A 81 10.94 2.83 6.66
C VAL A 81 10.12 3.38 7.84
N ARG A 82 8.81 3.53 7.67
CA ARG A 82 7.93 4.05 8.71
C ARG A 82 7.98 3.21 9.99
N GLU A 83 7.85 1.89 9.91
CA GLU A 83 7.87 1.02 11.10
C GLU A 83 9.24 1.04 11.79
N GLU A 84 10.34 1.07 11.02
CA GLU A 84 11.69 1.12 11.58
C GLU A 84 11.93 2.35 12.48
N PHE A 85 11.28 3.49 12.17
CA PHE A 85 11.44 4.76 12.90
C PHE A 85 10.25 5.16 13.79
N LEU A 86 9.03 4.69 13.52
CA LEU A 86 7.85 5.01 14.33
C LEU A 86 7.58 4.02 15.46
N GLU A 87 7.87 2.72 15.29
CA GLU A 87 7.62 1.74 16.36
C GLU A 87 8.40 2.08 17.63
N PRO A 88 9.68 2.48 17.56
CA PRO A 88 10.33 3.05 18.72
C PRO A 88 9.92 4.53 18.83
N SER A 89 9.02 4.84 19.77
CA SER A 89 8.49 6.18 20.04
C SER A 89 9.55 7.27 20.20
N ASN A 90 10.78 6.87 20.53
CA ASN A 90 11.92 7.76 20.75
C ASN A 90 12.60 8.22 19.45
N TYR A 91 12.16 7.78 18.26
CA TYR A 91 12.78 8.19 16.98
C TYR A 91 11.82 8.91 16.02
N VAL A 92 10.60 9.20 16.46
CA VAL A 92 9.58 9.87 15.64
C VAL A 92 10.09 11.21 15.08
N TYR A 93 10.92 11.95 15.82
CA TYR A 93 11.50 13.22 15.38
C TYR A 93 12.52 13.08 14.25
N ILE A 94 13.04 11.88 13.99
CA ILE A 94 13.99 11.58 12.91
C ILE A 94 13.24 11.42 11.58
N LEU A 95 11.94 11.08 11.61
CA LEU A 95 11.17 10.92 10.39
C LEU A 95 10.98 12.28 9.70
N PRO A 96 11.28 12.41 8.39
CA PRO A 96 11.04 13.64 7.66
C PRO A 96 9.57 14.11 7.76
N SER A 97 9.38 15.41 7.84
CA SER A 97 8.04 16.01 7.78
C SER A 97 7.37 15.60 6.47
N GLY A 98 6.18 15.01 6.56
CA GLY A 98 5.40 14.61 5.38
C GLY A 98 5.51 13.14 4.97
N THR A 99 6.40 12.33 5.56
CA THR A 99 6.45 10.88 5.25
C THR A 99 5.11 10.18 5.52
N THR A 100 4.41 10.54 6.61
CA THR A 100 3.06 10.03 6.89
C THR A 100 2.06 10.44 5.80
N LEU A 101 2.14 11.68 5.30
CA LEU A 101 1.25 12.17 4.24
C LEU A 101 1.52 11.44 2.92
N LYS A 102 2.79 11.26 2.54
CA LYS A 102 3.16 10.47 1.35
C LYS A 102 2.64 9.04 1.42
N PHE A 103 2.77 8.38 2.58
CA PHE A 103 2.22 7.04 2.79
C PHE A 103 0.71 7.00 2.52
N MET A 104 -0.05 7.95 3.07
CA MET A 104 -1.49 8.06 2.84
C MET A 104 -1.81 8.29 1.35
N GLN A 105 -1.03 9.14 0.67
CA GLN A 105 -1.18 9.38 -0.77
C GLN A 105 -0.90 8.13 -1.61
N TYR A 106 0.10 7.32 -1.26
CA TYR A 106 0.35 6.06 -1.95
C TYR A 106 -0.79 5.07 -1.73
N GLN A 107 -1.35 5.02 -0.52
CA GLN A 107 -2.51 4.18 -0.22
C GLN A 107 -3.73 4.61 -1.06
N GLU A 108 -4.03 5.91 -1.11
CA GLU A 108 -5.11 6.45 -1.94
C GLU A 108 -4.90 6.13 -3.42
N LYS A 109 -3.71 6.40 -3.95
CA LYS A 109 -3.37 6.14 -5.36
C LYS A 109 -3.42 4.65 -5.70
N TYR A 110 -3.01 3.77 -4.78
CA TYR A 110 -3.18 2.33 -4.92
C TYR A 110 -4.66 1.95 -5.02
N MET A 111 -5.51 2.48 -4.13
CA MET A 111 -6.96 2.22 -4.15
C MET A 111 -7.61 2.73 -5.44
N LEU A 112 -7.19 3.91 -5.93
CA LEU A 112 -7.69 4.47 -7.18
C LEU A 112 -7.28 3.64 -8.39
N ALA A 113 -6.02 3.22 -8.46
CA ALA A 113 -5.52 2.42 -9.57
C ALA A 113 -6.10 1.00 -9.61
N SER A 114 -6.24 0.36 -8.43
CA SER A 114 -6.56 -1.07 -8.33
C SER A 114 -8.06 -1.34 -8.19
N TRP A 115 -8.78 -0.54 -7.39
CA TRP A 115 -10.10 -0.89 -6.89
C TRP A 115 -11.22 0.06 -7.35
N GLU A 116 -10.89 1.27 -7.78
CA GLU A 116 -11.86 2.18 -8.38
C GLU A 116 -12.55 1.58 -9.62
N PRO A 117 -11.84 0.91 -10.57
CA PRO A 117 -12.49 0.30 -11.72
C PRO A 117 -13.54 -0.75 -11.36
N VAL A 118 -13.31 -1.49 -10.26
CA VAL A 118 -14.25 -2.50 -9.74
C VAL A 118 -15.53 -1.83 -9.28
N LEU A 119 -15.42 -0.81 -8.42
CA LEU A 119 -16.58 -0.06 -7.91
C LEU A 119 -17.35 0.65 -9.01
N TYR A 120 -16.62 1.16 -10.00
CA TYR A 120 -17.19 1.88 -11.11
C TYR A 120 -18.13 1.01 -11.99
N CYS A 121 -17.97 -0.32 -11.95
CA CYS A 121 -18.89 -1.26 -12.61
C CYS A 121 -20.32 -1.22 -12.06
N LEU A 122 -20.51 -0.72 -10.83
CA LEU A 122 -21.80 -0.59 -10.15
C LEU A 122 -22.51 0.74 -10.43
N GLN A 123 -21.91 1.67 -11.19
CA GLN A 123 -22.51 2.97 -11.49
C GLN A 123 -23.45 2.93 -12.71
N ASP A 124 -24.49 3.78 -12.71
CA ASP A 124 -25.49 3.86 -13.79
C ASP A 124 -24.97 4.47 -15.08
N LYS A 125 -24.16 5.51 -14.97
CA LYS A 125 -23.59 6.22 -16.13
C LYS A 125 -22.21 5.68 -16.42
N MET A 126 -22.14 4.78 -17.40
CA MET A 126 -20.87 4.20 -17.81
C MET A 126 -20.24 4.88 -19.03
N PRO A 127 -18.90 4.94 -19.08
CA PRO A 127 -18.11 5.46 -20.16
C PRO A 127 -18.04 4.43 -21.29
N LEU A 128 -17.77 4.94 -22.49
CA LEU A 128 -18.01 4.25 -23.76
C LEU A 128 -17.18 2.97 -23.99
N TRP A 129 -16.14 2.73 -23.19
CA TRP A 129 -15.21 1.60 -23.35
C TRP A 129 -15.68 0.28 -22.72
N PHE A 130 -16.82 0.27 -22.04
CA PHE A 130 -17.37 -0.94 -21.44
C PHE A 130 -18.37 -1.69 -22.36
N PRO A 131 -18.43 -3.04 -22.28
CA PRO A 131 -19.36 -3.84 -23.07
C PRO A 131 -20.83 -3.49 -22.74
N LYS A 132 -21.58 -3.06 -23.76
CA LYS A 132 -22.97 -2.57 -23.65
C LYS A 132 -24.02 -3.63 -23.28
N HIS A 133 -23.65 -4.91 -23.22
CA HIS A 133 -24.59 -6.04 -23.09
C HIS A 133 -24.52 -6.79 -21.75
N SER A 134 -23.70 -6.34 -20.79
CA SER A 134 -23.53 -7.01 -19.49
C SER A 134 -24.12 -6.19 -18.35
N SER A 135 -24.78 -6.85 -17.39
CA SER A 135 -25.33 -6.18 -16.20
C SER A 135 -24.22 -5.60 -15.33
N GLN A 136 -24.51 -4.52 -14.59
CA GLN A 136 -23.59 -3.92 -13.60
C GLN A 136 -22.98 -4.99 -12.68
N LEU A 137 -23.84 -5.85 -12.12
CA LEU A 137 -23.43 -6.96 -11.28
C LEU A 137 -22.44 -7.92 -11.96
N SER A 138 -22.73 -8.37 -13.19
CA SER A 138 -21.85 -9.32 -13.89
C SER A 138 -20.47 -8.72 -14.18
N ARG A 139 -20.43 -7.42 -14.50
CA ARG A 139 -19.17 -6.69 -14.72
C ARG A 139 -18.40 -6.51 -13.43
N PHE A 140 -19.07 -6.11 -12.35
CA PHE A 140 -18.46 -6.00 -11.03
C PHE A 140 -17.80 -7.32 -10.62
N LYS A 141 -18.53 -8.44 -10.69
CA LYS A 141 -17.98 -9.76 -10.35
C LYS A 141 -16.77 -10.11 -11.22
N SER A 142 -16.85 -9.86 -12.52
CA SER A 142 -15.73 -10.11 -13.44
C SER A 142 -14.51 -9.25 -13.11
N GLU A 143 -14.70 -7.95 -12.87
CA GLU A 143 -13.60 -7.02 -12.59
C GLU A 143 -13.00 -7.23 -11.20
N PHE A 144 -13.83 -7.57 -10.20
CA PHE A 144 -13.39 -8.01 -8.88
C PHE A 144 -12.53 -9.26 -8.98
N GLN A 145 -13.00 -10.29 -9.68
CA GLN A 145 -12.24 -11.53 -9.90
C GLN A 145 -10.94 -11.26 -10.65
N LYS A 146 -10.94 -10.38 -11.66
CA LYS A 146 -9.73 -9.94 -12.39
C LYS A 146 -8.72 -9.21 -11.49
N THR A 147 -9.21 -8.39 -10.58
CA THR A 147 -8.36 -7.66 -9.63
C THR A 147 -7.75 -8.64 -8.62
N CYS A 148 -8.53 -9.63 -8.16
CA CYS A 148 -8.10 -10.68 -7.23
C CYS A 148 -7.36 -11.87 -7.88
N THR A 149 -7.20 -11.92 -9.21
CA THR A 149 -6.58 -13.07 -9.92
C THR A 149 -5.06 -13.11 -9.72
N PRO A 150 -4.34 -14.15 -10.22
CA PRO A 150 -2.96 -14.48 -9.86
C PRO A 150 -1.93 -13.34 -9.84
N HIS A 151 -2.12 -12.27 -10.60
CA HIS A 151 -1.18 -11.15 -10.59
C HIS A 151 -1.09 -10.50 -9.19
N GLN A 152 -2.20 -10.22 -8.50
CA GLN A 152 -2.15 -9.69 -7.12
C GLN A 152 -1.90 -10.76 -6.06
N LYS A 153 -2.29 -12.02 -6.29
CA LYS A 153 -1.94 -13.14 -5.38
C LYS A 153 -0.43 -13.41 -5.34
N LEU A 154 0.30 -13.08 -6.41
CA LEU A 154 1.76 -13.16 -6.48
C LEU A 154 2.47 -11.94 -5.86
N TRP A 155 1.73 -10.88 -5.51
CA TRP A 155 2.33 -9.73 -4.87
C TRP A 155 2.51 -10.05 -3.40
N LYS A 156 3.74 -9.95 -2.91
CA LYS A 156 4.01 -10.14 -1.50
C LYS A 156 3.93 -8.81 -0.78
N VAL A 157 3.17 -8.75 0.31
CA VAL A 157 3.30 -7.69 1.32
C VAL A 157 3.95 -8.33 2.54
N PRO A 158 5.28 -8.16 2.74
CA PRO A 158 6.01 -8.88 3.78
C PRO A 158 5.55 -8.52 5.20
N ASN A 159 5.20 -7.26 5.44
CA ASN A 159 4.78 -6.80 6.75
C ASN A 159 3.29 -7.18 7.00
N PRO A 160 2.97 -7.97 8.04
CA PRO A 160 1.61 -8.45 8.28
C PRO A 160 0.64 -7.33 8.69
N ARG A 161 1.12 -6.27 9.36
CA ARG A 161 0.28 -5.12 9.74
C ARG A 161 -0.11 -4.30 8.52
N LEU A 162 0.82 -4.05 7.60
CA LEU A 162 0.49 -3.40 6.32
C LEU A 162 -0.49 -4.24 5.52
N ARG A 163 -0.24 -5.56 5.45
CA ARG A 163 -1.11 -6.50 4.74
C ARG A 163 -2.54 -6.42 5.24
N GLN A 164 -2.72 -6.48 6.56
CA GLN A 164 -4.02 -6.37 7.20
C GLN A 164 -4.70 -5.02 6.91
N LYS A 165 -3.97 -3.90 7.06
CA LYS A 165 -4.50 -2.56 6.75
C LYS A 165 -4.98 -2.41 5.31
N LEU A 166 -4.27 -3.01 4.35
CA LEU A 166 -4.68 -2.97 2.94
C LEU A 166 -5.95 -3.78 2.71
N ARG A 167 -6.05 -4.98 3.29
CA ARG A 167 -7.26 -5.82 3.20
C ARG A 167 -8.46 -5.12 3.82
N GLU A 168 -8.30 -4.52 5.01
CA GLU A 168 -9.36 -3.72 5.65
C GLU A 168 -9.81 -2.57 4.76
N ALA A 169 -8.88 -1.80 4.18
CA ALA A 169 -9.23 -0.71 3.27
C ALA A 169 -9.96 -1.19 2.01
N ILE A 170 -9.61 -2.38 1.49
CA ILE A 170 -10.29 -3.01 0.36
C ILE A 170 -11.70 -3.45 0.77
N THR A 171 -11.84 -4.16 1.88
CA THR A 171 -13.13 -4.61 2.41
C THR A 171 -14.06 -3.42 2.66
N ASP A 172 -13.58 -2.42 3.39
CA ASP A 172 -14.35 -1.23 3.74
C ASP A 172 -14.85 -0.47 2.51
N LYS A 173 -14.07 -0.43 1.43
CA LYS A 173 -14.44 0.31 0.22
C LYS A 173 -15.26 -0.55 -0.75
N VAL A 174 -14.78 -1.75 -1.06
CA VAL A 174 -15.29 -2.60 -2.17
C VAL A 174 -16.44 -3.48 -1.71
N ILE A 175 -16.28 -4.18 -0.59
CA ILE A 175 -17.32 -5.09 -0.08
C ILE A 175 -18.50 -4.29 0.44
N THR A 176 -18.25 -3.21 1.19
CA THR A 176 -19.32 -2.28 1.61
C THR A 176 -20.04 -1.65 0.41
N GLY A 177 -19.29 -1.27 -0.63
CA GLY A 177 -19.86 -0.72 -1.87
C GLY A 177 -20.78 -1.71 -2.58
N TYR A 178 -20.37 -2.98 -2.64
CA TYR A 178 -21.18 -4.06 -3.20
C TYR A 178 -22.42 -4.36 -2.35
N LYS A 179 -22.28 -4.40 -1.04
CA LYS A 179 -23.39 -4.59 -0.11
C LYS A 179 -24.45 -3.50 -0.28
N ARG A 180 -24.05 -2.23 -0.32
CA ARG A 180 -24.97 -1.10 -0.56
C ARG A 180 -25.69 -1.25 -1.90
N TYR A 181 -24.98 -1.66 -2.95
CA TYR A 181 -25.59 -1.91 -4.26
C TYR A 181 -26.68 -3.01 -4.19
N LEU A 182 -26.47 -4.09 -3.44
CA LEU A 182 -27.49 -5.13 -3.25
C LEU A 182 -28.70 -4.63 -2.45
N GLU A 183 -28.48 -3.78 -1.45
CA GLU A 183 -29.55 -3.15 -0.66
C GLU A 183 -30.46 -2.27 -1.55
N ASP A 184 -29.87 -1.60 -2.55
CA ASP A 184 -30.61 -0.78 -3.53
C ASP A 184 -31.32 -1.62 -4.62
N HIS A 185 -31.00 -2.92 -4.74
CA HIS A 185 -31.49 -3.84 -5.78
C HIS A 185 -32.01 -5.16 -5.17
N PRO A 186 -33.16 -5.15 -4.46
CA PRO A 186 -33.67 -6.31 -3.72
C PRO A 186 -33.95 -7.54 -4.60
N GLU A 187 -34.16 -7.37 -5.91
CA GLU A 187 -34.27 -8.48 -6.87
C GLU A 187 -32.98 -9.33 -6.98
N LEU A 188 -31.85 -8.80 -6.49
CA LEU A 188 -30.53 -9.45 -6.48
C LEU A 188 -30.19 -10.11 -5.14
N GLU A 189 -31.13 -10.20 -4.19
CA GLU A 189 -30.91 -10.75 -2.83
C GLU A 189 -30.21 -12.13 -2.83
N LYS A 190 -30.48 -12.96 -3.86
CA LYS A 190 -29.82 -14.27 -4.05
C LYS A 190 -28.30 -14.19 -4.20
N CYS A 191 -27.74 -13.04 -4.56
CA CYS A 191 -26.30 -12.83 -4.69
C CYS A 191 -25.62 -12.48 -3.36
N SER A 192 -26.37 -12.40 -2.25
CA SER A 192 -25.80 -12.13 -0.92
C SER A 192 -24.85 -13.23 -0.45
N SER A 193 -24.99 -14.46 -0.96
CA SER A 193 -24.05 -15.56 -0.71
C SER A 193 -22.63 -15.24 -1.17
N ASP A 194 -22.48 -14.40 -2.20
CA ASP A 194 -21.18 -14.10 -2.80
C ASP A 194 -20.35 -13.14 -1.93
N LEU A 195 -20.97 -12.46 -0.96
CA LEU A 195 -20.25 -11.55 -0.06
C LEU A 195 -19.17 -12.27 0.73
N GLN A 196 -19.48 -13.45 1.28
CA GLN A 196 -18.51 -14.23 2.05
C GLN A 196 -17.35 -14.70 1.16
N ASP A 197 -17.66 -15.23 -0.03
CA ASP A 197 -16.64 -15.67 -0.99
C ASP A 197 -15.71 -14.50 -1.38
N MET A 198 -16.26 -13.28 -1.54
CA MET A 198 -15.47 -12.09 -1.86
C MET A 198 -14.59 -11.65 -0.68
N GLU A 199 -15.09 -11.68 0.55
CA GLU A 199 -14.30 -11.39 1.76
C GLU A 199 -13.14 -12.37 1.90
N ASP A 200 -13.40 -13.66 1.69
CA ASP A 200 -12.37 -14.70 1.73
C ASP A 200 -11.31 -14.47 0.65
N MET A 201 -11.72 -14.11 -0.57
CA MET A 201 -10.79 -13.75 -1.64
C MET A 201 -9.91 -12.54 -1.29
N VAL A 202 -10.46 -11.51 -0.62
CA VAL A 202 -9.68 -10.35 -0.15
C VAL A 202 -8.70 -10.76 0.95
N ASN A 203 -9.12 -11.65 1.86
CA ASN A 203 -8.29 -12.15 2.95
C ASN A 203 -7.11 -13.00 2.47
N GLU A 204 -7.18 -13.57 1.27
CA GLU A 204 -6.05 -14.28 0.64
C GLU A 204 -5.08 -13.37 -0.11
N LEU A 205 -5.41 -12.10 -0.33
CA LEU A 205 -4.54 -11.20 -1.09
C LEU A 205 -3.22 -10.98 -0.38
N PHE A 206 -2.16 -10.80 -1.16
CA PHE A 206 -0.82 -10.42 -0.70
C PHE A 206 0.01 -11.47 0.04
N GLU A 207 -0.39 -12.74 0.00
CA GLU A 207 0.30 -13.89 0.64
C GLU A 207 1.45 -14.49 -0.17
N GLY A 208 1.73 -13.97 -1.38
CA GLY A 208 2.71 -14.52 -2.33
C GLY A 208 4.19 -14.55 -1.90
#